data_AF-A0A7C1ULP4-F1
#
_entry.id   AF-A0A7C1ULP4-F1
#
_cell.length_a   1.000
_cell.length_b   1.000
_cell.length_c   1.000
_cell.angle_alpha   90.00
_cell.angle_beta   90.00
_cell.angle_gamma   90.00
#
_symmetry.space_group_name_H-M   'P 1'
#
loop_
_entity.id
_entity.type
_entity.pdbx_description
1 polymer ?
#
loop_
_entity_poly.entity_id
_entity_poly.type
_entity_poly.pdbx_seq_one_letter_code
_entity_poly.pdbx_strand_id
1 'polypeptide(L)'
;MVSDSEFLERLQTSIEQNSIVLPTLPEVALRVRDAVEQDNATAKDISDLVATDAALSARLLQVANSPLYGGRVTIDSIQMAITRLGTRMVRTLVVNLAMKQIFQPTTSTLDRRLRQLWEESVQVAAISRALAQTQPHLDADQAMLAGLIHNIGALPILTLAEDIPELMDCEERLDGLLRNLTPVVGRQILETWHFPDTLVAVPAHCGDLDYDGGERADYVDIVLIARLQCNPDAIGGGDWSRAPAFAKVGLEPEVAVIEIEGVAEEVEAVEQMLSV
;
A
#
# COMPACT_ATOMS: atom_id res chain seq x y z
N MET A 1 10.19 3.49 31.23
CA MET A 1 9.23 3.93 30.21
C MET A 1 10.03 3.94 28.92
N VAL A 2 9.74 3.03 27.98
CA VAL A 2 10.51 2.93 26.74
C VAL A 2 10.21 4.19 25.92
N SER A 3 11.24 4.98 25.61
CA SER A 3 11.12 6.14 24.73
C SER A 3 11.07 5.73 23.26
N ASP A 4 10.58 6.58 22.35
CA ASP A 4 10.54 6.29 20.92
C ASP A 4 11.93 5.95 20.35
N SER A 5 12.96 6.68 20.77
CA SER A 5 14.36 6.41 20.37
C SER A 5 14.86 5.06 20.88
N GLU A 6 14.53 4.70 22.13
CA GLU A 6 14.88 3.41 22.71
C GLU A 6 14.15 2.24 22.04
N PHE A 7 12.88 2.44 21.67
CA PHE A 7 12.13 1.45 20.90
C PHE A 7 12.71 1.29 19.49
N LEU A 8 13.05 2.39 18.82
CA LEU A 8 13.64 2.36 17.49
C LEU A 8 15.03 1.69 17.49
N GLU A 9 15.89 1.99 18.47
CA GLU A 9 17.16 1.29 18.65
C GLU A 9 16.97 -0.20 18.91
N ARG A 10 15.98 -0.56 19.74
CA ARG A 10 15.64 -1.96 19.99
C ARG A 10 15.11 -2.65 18.73
N LEU A 11 14.29 -1.97 17.94
CA LEU A 11 13.79 -2.47 16.67
C LEU A 11 14.92 -2.69 15.68
N GLN A 12 15.82 -1.71 15.50
CA GLN A 12 17.00 -1.82 14.64
C GLN A 12 17.91 -2.98 15.10
N THR A 13 18.19 -3.06 16.40
CA THR A 13 18.98 -4.15 16.98
C THR A 13 18.32 -5.51 16.72
N SER A 14 17.00 -5.62 16.89
CA SER A 14 16.26 -6.85 16.63
C SER A 14 16.26 -7.25 15.15
N ILE A 15 16.23 -6.27 14.24
CA ILE A 15 16.37 -6.49 12.80
C ILE A 15 17.78 -6.99 12.49
N GLU A 16 18.83 -6.32 12.99
CA GLU A 16 20.24 -6.71 12.78
C GLU A 16 20.56 -8.10 13.33
N GLN A 17 19.92 -8.47 14.46
CA GLN A 17 20.09 -9.77 15.10
C GLN A 17 19.19 -10.87 14.52
N ASN A 18 18.39 -10.57 13.48
CA ASN A 18 17.37 -11.48 12.92
C ASN A 18 16.38 -12.02 13.97
N SER A 19 16.17 -11.31 15.09
CA SER A 19 15.15 -11.67 16.07
C SER A 19 13.77 -11.14 15.66
N ILE A 20 13.74 -10.09 14.82
CA ILE A 20 12.57 -9.66 14.07
C ILE A 20 12.89 -9.76 12.59
N VAL A 21 12.02 -10.48 11.88
CA VAL A 21 12.11 -10.56 10.43
C VAL A 21 11.34 -9.37 9.88
N LEU A 22 12.07 -8.42 9.26
CA LEU A 22 11.41 -7.42 8.42
C LEU A 22 10.56 -8.17 7.39
N PRO A 23 9.38 -7.63 7.03
CA PRO A 23 8.63 -8.22 5.95
C PRO A 23 9.55 -8.39 4.73
N THR A 24 9.57 -9.59 4.17
CA THR A 24 10.27 -9.85 2.92
C THR A 24 9.26 -9.75 1.81
N LEU A 25 9.56 -8.94 0.79
CA LEU A 25 8.78 -8.94 -0.42
C LEU A 25 8.76 -10.37 -1.01
N PRO A 26 7.59 -10.97 -1.30
CA PRO A 26 7.54 -12.32 -1.86
C PRO A 26 8.42 -12.45 -3.10
N GLU A 27 9.11 -13.59 -3.25
CA GLU A 27 10.11 -13.79 -4.32
C GLU A 27 9.53 -13.47 -5.71
N VAL A 28 8.27 -13.83 -5.95
CA VAL A 28 7.61 -13.54 -7.23
C VAL A 28 7.43 -12.04 -7.46
N ALA A 29 7.09 -11.26 -6.41
CA ALA A 29 6.99 -9.81 -6.52
C ALA A 29 8.36 -9.14 -6.71
N LEU A 30 9.40 -9.63 -6.03
CA LEU A 30 10.79 -9.18 -6.26
C LEU A 30 11.20 -9.41 -7.71
N ARG A 31 11.01 -10.63 -8.23
CA ARG A 31 11.42 -11.00 -9.59
C ARG A 31 10.62 -10.27 -10.66
N VAL A 32 9.32 -10.05 -10.42
CA VAL A 32 8.48 -9.26 -11.34
C VAL A 32 8.87 -7.78 -11.30
N ARG A 33 9.24 -7.23 -10.14
CA ARG A 33 9.78 -5.88 -10.01
C ARG A 33 11.13 -5.74 -10.72
N ASP A 34 12.07 -6.66 -10.51
CA ASP A 34 13.39 -6.60 -11.16
C ASP A 34 13.28 -6.72 -12.68
N ALA A 35 12.30 -7.49 -13.16
CA ALA A 35 11.94 -7.56 -14.58
C ALA A 35 11.37 -6.23 -15.12
N VAL A 36 10.91 -5.32 -14.25
CA VAL A 36 10.49 -3.96 -14.60
C VAL A 36 11.70 -3.07 -14.91
N GLU A 37 12.69 -3.05 -14.02
CA GLU A 37 13.84 -2.15 -14.13
C GLU A 37 14.73 -2.43 -15.34
N GLN A 38 14.76 -3.69 -15.80
CA GLN A 38 15.57 -4.06 -16.95
C GLN A 38 14.94 -3.71 -18.31
N ASP A 39 13.68 -3.24 -18.33
CA ASP A 39 12.92 -2.75 -19.50
C ASP A 39 12.86 -3.71 -20.72
N ASN A 40 13.25 -4.97 -20.52
CA ASN A 40 13.48 -5.97 -21.55
C ASN A 40 12.71 -7.28 -21.32
N ALA A 41 12.04 -7.43 -20.17
CA ALA A 41 11.28 -8.65 -19.89
C ALA A 41 10.01 -8.72 -20.73
N THR A 42 9.87 -9.82 -21.45
CA THR A 42 8.74 -10.10 -22.35
C THR A 42 7.49 -10.50 -21.56
N ALA A 43 6.33 -10.47 -22.22
CA ALA A 43 5.10 -11.02 -21.68
C ALA A 43 5.24 -12.50 -21.24
N LYS A 44 6.10 -13.26 -21.93
CA LYS A 44 6.37 -14.65 -21.59
C LYS A 44 7.16 -14.75 -20.29
N ASP A 45 8.19 -13.93 -20.10
CA ASP A 45 9.01 -13.95 -18.90
C ASP A 45 8.18 -13.65 -17.64
N ILE A 46 7.30 -12.66 -17.72
CA ILE A 46 6.37 -12.32 -16.63
C ILE A 46 5.39 -13.47 -16.40
N SER A 47 4.86 -14.07 -17.47
CA SER A 47 3.94 -15.22 -17.36
C SER A 47 4.60 -16.40 -16.66
N ASP A 48 5.83 -16.72 -17.02
CA ASP A 48 6.57 -17.85 -16.46
C ASP A 48 6.90 -17.60 -14.98
N LEU A 49 7.19 -16.34 -14.60
CA LEU A 49 7.37 -15.94 -13.20
C LEU A 49 6.09 -16.08 -12.39
N VAL A 50 4.98 -15.51 -12.85
CA VAL A 50 3.69 -15.56 -12.12
C VAL A 50 3.21 -17.01 -12.00
N ALA A 51 3.40 -17.83 -13.04
CA ALA A 51 3.03 -19.24 -13.04
C ALA A 51 3.72 -20.08 -11.96
N THR A 52 4.82 -19.60 -11.35
CA THR A 52 5.46 -20.28 -10.22
C THR A 52 4.66 -20.22 -8.92
N ASP A 53 3.75 -19.25 -8.77
CA ASP A 53 2.85 -19.11 -7.63
C ASP A 53 1.40 -19.31 -8.11
N ALA A 54 0.81 -20.44 -7.73
CA ALA A 54 -0.55 -20.81 -8.12
C ALA A 54 -1.61 -19.87 -7.55
N ALA A 55 -1.40 -19.34 -6.34
CA ALA A 55 -2.35 -18.42 -5.70
C ALA A 55 -2.33 -17.06 -6.39
N LEU A 56 -1.14 -16.54 -6.68
CA LEU A 56 -0.96 -15.30 -7.43
C LEU A 56 -1.48 -15.43 -8.87
N SER A 57 -1.23 -16.57 -9.53
CA SER A 57 -1.76 -16.88 -10.86
C SER A 57 -3.29 -16.85 -10.89
N ALA A 58 -3.93 -17.54 -9.93
CA ALA A 58 -5.39 -17.57 -9.82
C ALA A 58 -5.95 -16.16 -9.54
N ARG A 59 -5.31 -15.40 -8.65
CA ARG A 59 -5.69 -14.01 -8.37
C ARG A 59 -5.55 -13.12 -9.60
N LEU A 60 -4.44 -13.19 -10.33
CA LEU A 60 -4.25 -12.39 -11.55
C LEU A 60 -5.33 -12.70 -12.60
N LEU A 61 -5.72 -13.97 -12.74
CA LEU A 61 -6.84 -14.36 -13.62
C LEU A 61 -8.19 -13.82 -13.13
N GLN A 62 -8.45 -13.83 -11.83
CA GLN A 62 -9.65 -13.21 -11.26
C GLN A 62 -9.67 -11.71 -11.53
N VAL A 63 -8.55 -11.02 -11.30
CA VAL A 63 -8.38 -9.59 -11.57
C VAL A 63 -8.62 -9.28 -13.05
N ALA A 64 -8.01 -10.02 -13.96
CA ALA A 64 -8.15 -9.82 -15.40
C ALA A 64 -9.55 -10.13 -15.97
N ASN A 65 -10.41 -10.74 -15.15
CA ASN A 65 -11.83 -11.00 -15.41
C ASN A 65 -12.77 -10.14 -14.54
N SER A 66 -12.25 -9.30 -13.66
CA SER A 66 -13.03 -8.44 -12.77
C SER A 66 -13.77 -7.35 -13.54
N PRO A 67 -14.83 -6.72 -12.98
CA PRO A 67 -15.51 -5.60 -13.65
C PRO A 67 -14.59 -4.46 -14.06
N LEU A 68 -13.50 -4.26 -13.32
CA LEU A 68 -12.59 -3.13 -13.44
C LEU A 68 -11.54 -3.31 -14.55
N TYR A 69 -11.19 -4.56 -14.90
CA TYR A 69 -10.22 -4.87 -15.96
C TYR A 69 -10.73 -5.83 -17.04
N GLY A 70 -11.91 -6.40 -16.84
CA GLY A 70 -12.49 -7.46 -17.64
C GLY A 70 -12.91 -6.98 -19.03
N GLY A 71 -12.80 -7.88 -20.00
CA GLY A 71 -13.37 -7.71 -21.33
C GLY A 71 -14.69 -8.46 -21.49
N ARG A 72 -15.26 -8.40 -22.70
CA ARG A 72 -16.48 -9.15 -23.06
C ARG A 72 -16.34 -10.68 -22.98
N VAL A 73 -15.10 -11.17 -22.98
CA VAL A 73 -14.78 -12.60 -23.00
C VAL A 73 -13.97 -12.93 -21.75
N THR A 74 -14.33 -14.00 -21.05
CA THR A 74 -13.55 -14.51 -19.92
C THR A 74 -12.24 -15.11 -20.40
N ILE A 75 -11.16 -14.92 -19.64
CA ILE A 75 -9.84 -15.48 -19.93
C ILE A 75 -9.45 -16.52 -18.90
N ASP A 76 -8.69 -17.51 -19.33
CA ASP A 76 -8.33 -18.69 -18.55
C ASP A 76 -6.81 -18.96 -18.52
N SER A 77 -5.99 -18.07 -19.10
CA SER A 77 -4.53 -18.19 -19.11
C SER A 77 -3.82 -16.87 -18.79
N ILE A 78 -2.64 -16.98 -18.16
CA ILE A 78 -1.83 -15.83 -17.74
C ILE A 78 -1.34 -15.05 -18.96
N GLN A 79 -0.96 -15.72 -20.05
CA GLN A 79 -0.58 -15.03 -21.29
C GLN A 79 -1.74 -14.20 -21.87
N MET A 80 -2.99 -14.68 -21.78
CA MET A 80 -4.16 -13.90 -22.19
C MET A 80 -4.40 -12.70 -21.26
N ALA A 81 -4.15 -12.85 -19.95
CA ALA A 81 -4.21 -11.75 -19.00
C ALA A 81 -3.19 -10.67 -19.34
N ILE A 82 -1.93 -11.04 -19.59
CA ILE A 82 -0.86 -10.13 -19.96
C ILE A 82 -1.13 -9.46 -21.31
N THR A 83 -1.70 -10.19 -22.28
CA THR A 83 -2.06 -9.63 -23.59
C THR A 83 -3.17 -8.58 -23.47
N ARG A 84 -4.15 -8.80 -22.58
CA ARG A 84 -5.26 -7.87 -22.35
C ARG A 84 -4.82 -6.63 -21.60
N LEU A 85 -4.16 -6.83 -20.46
CA LEU A 85 -3.83 -5.77 -19.51
C LEU A 85 -2.56 -5.02 -19.89
N GLY A 86 -1.69 -5.66 -20.67
CA GLY A 86 -0.34 -5.19 -20.93
C GLY A 86 0.62 -5.59 -19.81
N THR A 87 1.90 -5.70 -20.17
CA THR A 87 2.97 -6.13 -19.26
C THR A 87 3.15 -5.19 -18.08
N ARG A 88 3.08 -3.87 -18.31
CA ARG A 88 3.24 -2.84 -17.27
C ARG A 88 2.18 -2.97 -16.17
N MET A 89 0.91 -3.06 -16.55
CA MET A 89 -0.19 -3.21 -15.59
C MET A 89 -0.07 -4.53 -14.82
N VAL A 90 0.18 -5.65 -15.49
CA VAL A 90 0.34 -6.95 -14.80
C VAL A 90 1.46 -6.91 -13.78
N ARG A 91 2.57 -6.22 -14.06
CA ARG A 91 3.67 -6.07 -13.10
C ARG A 91 3.20 -5.38 -11.83
N THR A 92 2.54 -4.23 -11.95
CA THR A 92 1.99 -3.50 -10.79
C THR A 92 0.95 -4.33 -10.03
N LEU A 93 0.04 -4.99 -10.74
CA LEU A 93 -0.99 -5.84 -10.13
C LEU A 93 -0.41 -7.03 -9.39
N VAL A 94 0.62 -7.68 -9.92
CA VAL A 94 1.31 -8.78 -9.24
C VAL A 94 1.92 -8.31 -7.92
N VAL A 95 2.59 -7.15 -7.92
CA VAL A 95 3.13 -6.58 -6.68
C VAL A 95 2.01 -6.28 -5.69
N ASN A 96 0.92 -5.64 -6.12
CA ASN A 96 -0.26 -5.39 -5.28
C ASN A 96 -0.86 -6.66 -4.67
N LEU A 97 -1.05 -7.70 -5.47
CA LEU A 97 -1.62 -8.98 -5.02
C LEU A 97 -0.69 -9.74 -4.08
N ALA A 98 0.63 -9.58 -4.25
CA ALA A 98 1.64 -10.17 -3.38
C ALA A 98 1.70 -9.46 -2.01
N MET A 99 1.36 -8.17 -1.91
CA MET A 99 1.37 -7.43 -0.64
C MET A 99 0.50 -8.09 0.43
N LYS A 100 -0.62 -8.72 0.04
CA LYS A 100 -1.51 -9.43 0.98
C LYS A 100 -0.80 -10.54 1.76
N GLN A 101 0.21 -11.17 1.18
CA GLN A 101 0.99 -12.22 1.87
C GLN A 101 1.82 -11.64 3.03
N ILE A 102 2.13 -10.35 3.00
CA ILE A 102 2.95 -9.66 3.99
C ILE A 102 2.16 -9.32 5.26
N PHE A 103 0.87 -9.00 5.12
CA PHE A 103 -0.01 -8.64 6.24
C PHE A 103 -0.61 -9.87 6.97
N GLN A 104 -0.10 -11.08 6.71
CA GLN A 104 -0.62 -12.27 7.37
C GLN A 104 -0.23 -12.32 8.85
N PRO A 105 -1.19 -12.50 9.77
CA PRO A 105 -0.91 -12.53 11.20
C PRO A 105 -0.13 -13.77 11.60
N THR A 106 0.89 -13.56 12.42
CA THR A 106 1.71 -14.63 13.02
C THR A 106 1.08 -15.19 14.30
N THR A 107 0.22 -14.40 14.96
CA THR A 107 -0.41 -14.74 16.25
C THR A 107 -1.86 -14.26 16.33
N SER A 108 -2.64 -14.86 17.23
CA SER A 108 -4.03 -14.45 17.50
C SER A 108 -4.15 -13.07 18.15
N THR A 109 -3.11 -12.62 18.85
CA THR A 109 -3.10 -11.36 19.59
C THR A 109 -3.08 -10.17 18.63
N LEU A 110 -2.29 -10.27 17.56
CA LEU A 110 -2.16 -9.25 16.53
C LEU A 110 -3.18 -9.38 15.40
N ASP A 111 -3.86 -10.53 15.26
CA ASP A 111 -4.80 -10.83 14.17
C ASP A 111 -5.81 -9.69 13.93
N ARG A 112 -6.42 -9.15 14.99
CA ARG A 112 -7.38 -8.04 14.85
C ARG A 112 -6.72 -6.77 14.29
N ARG A 113 -5.59 -6.35 14.85
CA ARG A 113 -4.90 -5.12 14.44
C ARG A 113 -4.33 -5.24 13.03
N LEU A 114 -3.78 -6.40 12.67
CA LEU A 114 -3.26 -6.64 11.32
C LEU A 114 -4.38 -6.69 10.28
N ARG A 115 -5.54 -7.27 10.60
CA ARG A 115 -6.73 -7.18 9.75
C ARG A 115 -7.20 -5.75 9.55
N GLN A 116 -7.30 -4.97 10.62
CA GLN A 116 -7.68 -3.55 10.55
C GLN A 116 -6.70 -2.74 9.69
N LEU A 117 -5.40 -2.95 9.88
CA LEU A 117 -4.37 -2.30 9.05
C LEU A 117 -4.49 -2.69 7.57
N TRP A 118 -4.77 -3.96 7.29
CA TRP A 118 -4.99 -4.42 5.92
C TRP A 118 -6.25 -3.80 5.31
N GLU A 119 -7.37 -3.81 6.03
CA GLU A 119 -8.64 -3.23 5.60
C GLU A 119 -8.49 -1.72 5.31
N GLU A 120 -7.84 -0.97 6.20
CA GLU A 120 -7.52 0.44 5.99
C GLU A 120 -6.63 0.64 4.76
N SER A 121 -5.57 -0.16 4.62
CA SER A 121 -4.66 -0.06 3.47
C SER A 121 -5.37 -0.35 2.15
N VAL A 122 -6.33 -1.28 2.14
CA VAL A 122 -7.17 -1.58 0.97
C VAL A 122 -8.10 -0.42 0.62
N GLN A 123 -8.76 0.18 1.62
CA GLN A 123 -9.60 1.37 1.40
C GLN A 123 -8.79 2.55 0.85
N VAL A 124 -7.65 2.84 1.47
CA VAL A 124 -6.74 3.91 1.03
C VAL A 124 -6.23 3.64 -0.39
N ALA A 125 -5.86 2.39 -0.71
CA ALA A 125 -5.45 1.99 -2.06
C ALA A 125 -6.56 2.21 -3.10
N ALA A 126 -7.79 1.85 -2.76
CA ALA A 126 -8.95 1.98 -3.63
C ALA A 126 -9.25 3.45 -3.94
N ILE A 127 -9.29 4.31 -2.93
CA ILE A 127 -9.50 5.76 -3.10
C ILE A 127 -8.31 6.37 -3.86
N SER A 128 -7.08 5.99 -3.53
CA SER A 128 -5.88 6.50 -4.21
C SER A 128 -5.89 6.21 -5.71
N ARG A 129 -6.36 5.02 -6.10
CA ARG A 129 -6.52 4.65 -7.51
C ARG A 129 -7.53 5.55 -8.21
N ALA A 130 -8.72 5.70 -7.64
CA ALA A 130 -9.78 6.52 -8.20
C ALA A 130 -9.36 7.99 -8.36
N LEU A 131 -8.70 8.55 -7.34
CA LEU A 131 -8.15 9.89 -7.39
C LEU A 131 -7.11 10.05 -8.49
N ALA A 132 -6.19 9.10 -8.63
CA ALA A 132 -5.16 9.16 -9.65
C ALA A 132 -5.70 9.08 -11.08
N GLN A 133 -6.89 8.49 -11.32
CA GLN A 133 -7.51 8.53 -12.65
C GLN A 133 -7.88 9.95 -13.11
N THR A 134 -8.14 10.85 -12.16
CA THR A 134 -8.40 12.27 -12.45
C THR A 134 -7.12 13.06 -12.76
N GLN A 135 -5.95 12.43 -12.57
CA GLN A 135 -4.62 13.06 -12.70
C GLN A 135 -3.86 12.45 -13.89
N PRO A 136 -3.82 13.09 -15.07
CA PRO A 136 -3.28 12.49 -16.31
C PRO A 136 -1.79 12.10 -16.25
N HIS A 137 -1.03 12.64 -15.30
CA HIS A 137 0.39 12.35 -15.13
C HIS A 137 0.68 11.24 -14.12
N LEU A 138 -0.33 10.72 -13.41
CA LEU A 138 -0.17 9.63 -12.46
C LEU A 138 -0.70 8.32 -13.04
N ASP A 139 0.02 7.24 -12.73
CA ASP A 139 -0.43 5.87 -13.01
C ASP A 139 -1.34 5.40 -11.86
N ALA A 140 -2.60 5.08 -12.18
CA ALA A 140 -3.61 4.74 -11.18
C ALA A 140 -3.27 3.47 -10.38
N ASP A 141 -2.67 2.46 -11.02
CA ASP A 141 -2.32 1.22 -10.33
C ASP A 141 -1.09 1.39 -9.44
N GLN A 142 -0.20 2.32 -9.79
CA GLN A 142 0.89 2.77 -8.91
C GLN A 142 0.35 3.57 -7.72
N ALA A 143 -0.69 4.39 -7.90
CA ALA A 143 -1.36 5.06 -6.78
C ALA A 143 -2.07 4.06 -5.86
N MET A 144 -2.68 3.01 -6.43
CA MET A 144 -3.20 1.88 -5.65
C MET A 144 -2.11 1.21 -4.81
N LEU A 145 -0.94 0.95 -5.41
CA LEU A 145 0.21 0.38 -4.71
C LEU A 145 0.72 1.32 -3.61
N ALA A 146 0.82 2.62 -3.88
CA ALA A 146 1.18 3.63 -2.91
C ALA A 146 0.25 3.60 -1.69
N GLY A 147 -1.06 3.56 -1.92
CA GLY A 147 -2.05 3.43 -0.85
C GLY A 147 -1.97 2.09 -0.11
N LEU A 148 -1.60 1.00 -0.77
CA LEU A 148 -1.48 -0.31 -0.14
C LEU A 148 -0.26 -0.43 0.79
N ILE A 149 0.85 0.22 0.43
CA ILE A 149 2.12 0.15 1.17
C ILE A 149 2.32 1.31 2.15
N HIS A 150 1.40 2.28 2.19
CA HIS A 150 1.57 3.52 2.95
C HIS A 150 1.85 3.28 4.45
N ASN A 151 1.31 2.18 5.00
CA ASN A 151 1.41 1.83 6.42
C ASN A 151 2.32 0.62 6.68
N ILE A 152 3.16 0.23 5.72
CA ILE A 152 3.97 -1.00 5.80
C ILE A 152 4.92 -1.03 7.02
N GLY A 153 5.34 0.15 7.50
CA GLY A 153 6.19 0.29 8.68
C GLY A 153 5.54 -0.17 9.99
N ALA A 154 4.21 -0.21 10.06
CA ALA A 154 3.48 -0.65 11.24
C ALA A 154 3.69 -2.14 11.54
N LEU A 155 3.95 -2.96 10.51
CA LEU A 155 4.08 -4.41 10.64
C LEU A 155 5.18 -4.84 11.62
N PRO A 156 6.47 -4.51 11.40
CA PRO A 156 7.53 -4.91 12.32
C PRO A 156 7.41 -4.22 13.70
N ILE A 157 6.78 -3.04 13.79
CA ILE A 157 6.52 -2.37 15.06
C ILE A 157 5.52 -3.19 15.89
N LEU A 158 4.42 -3.63 15.28
CA LEU A 158 3.42 -4.48 15.94
C LEU A 158 4.03 -5.84 16.34
N THR A 159 4.83 -6.44 15.47
CA THR A 159 5.54 -7.69 15.79
C THR A 159 6.45 -7.55 17.00
N LEU A 160 7.23 -6.46 17.11
CA LEU A 160 8.06 -6.21 18.29
C LEU A 160 7.22 -5.90 19.54
N ALA A 161 6.14 -5.14 19.37
CA ALA A 161 5.29 -4.72 20.48
C ALA A 161 4.59 -5.90 21.14
N GLU A 162 4.29 -6.97 20.40
CA GLU A 162 3.71 -8.21 20.95
C GLU A 162 4.57 -8.81 22.08
N ASP A 163 5.89 -8.72 21.99
CA ASP A 163 6.82 -9.22 23.01
C ASP A 163 7.01 -8.25 24.19
N ILE A 164 6.29 -7.13 24.23
CA ILE A 164 6.41 -6.07 25.24
C ILE A 164 5.04 -5.88 25.92
N PRO A 165 4.77 -6.57 27.05
CA PRO A 165 3.48 -6.51 27.73
C PRO A 165 3.00 -5.09 28.04
N GLU A 166 3.92 -4.17 28.39
CA GLU A 166 3.54 -2.79 28.72
C GLU A 166 2.98 -1.99 27.54
N LEU A 167 3.24 -2.42 26.30
CA LEU A 167 2.65 -1.83 25.09
C LEU A 167 1.32 -2.51 24.75
N MET A 168 1.22 -3.82 24.95
CA MET A 168 -0.02 -4.57 24.72
C MET A 168 -1.12 -4.21 25.74
N ASP A 169 -0.73 -3.82 26.96
CA ASP A 169 -1.66 -3.38 28.01
C ASP A 169 -2.04 -1.89 27.90
N CYS A 170 -1.41 -1.11 27.00
CA CYS A 170 -1.62 0.33 26.88
C CYS A 170 -1.71 0.79 25.42
N GLU A 171 -2.93 0.75 24.90
CA GLU A 171 -3.28 1.10 23.51
C GLU A 171 -2.79 2.49 23.09
N GLU A 172 -2.99 3.52 23.92
CA GLU A 172 -2.55 4.90 23.63
C GLU A 172 -1.04 5.01 23.42
N ARG A 173 -0.24 4.22 24.15
CA ARG A 173 1.23 4.22 24.01
C ARG A 173 1.67 3.50 22.73
N LEU A 174 1.04 2.38 22.41
CA LEU A 174 1.32 1.66 21.17
C LEU A 174 0.94 2.52 19.96
N ASP A 175 -0.20 3.20 20.00
CA ASP A 175 -0.66 4.07 18.93
C ASP A 175 0.24 5.31 18.76
N GLY A 176 0.80 5.83 19.86
CA GLY A 176 1.84 6.87 19.81
C GLY A 176 3.12 6.40 19.11
N LEU A 177 3.61 5.20 19.44
CA LEU A 177 4.77 4.61 18.75
C LEU A 177 4.51 4.37 17.27
N LEU A 178 3.33 3.82 16.93
CA LEU A 178 2.93 3.60 15.54
C LEU A 178 2.91 4.92 14.77
N ARG A 179 2.36 5.99 15.35
CA ARG A 179 2.31 7.31 14.71
C ARG A 179 3.71 7.87 14.41
N ASN A 180 4.64 7.72 15.34
CA ASN A 180 5.96 8.34 15.25
C ASN A 180 6.97 7.51 14.44
N LEU A 181 6.89 6.18 14.52
CA LEU A 181 7.90 5.29 13.95
C LEU A 181 7.50 4.66 12.62
N THR A 182 6.20 4.48 12.34
CA THR A 182 5.74 3.92 11.06
C THR A 182 6.31 4.67 9.86
N PRO A 183 6.34 6.02 9.82
CA PRO A 183 6.88 6.73 8.65
C PRO A 183 8.35 6.42 8.40
N VAL A 184 9.15 6.37 9.47
CA VAL A 184 10.60 6.11 9.41
C VAL A 184 10.86 4.67 8.96
N VAL A 185 10.18 3.70 9.59
CA VAL A 185 10.37 2.28 9.30
C VAL A 185 9.83 1.92 7.91
N GLY A 186 8.67 2.47 7.52
CA GLY A 186 8.07 2.24 6.21
C GLY A 186 8.98 2.71 5.08
N ARG A 187 9.56 3.90 5.21
CA ARG A 187 10.57 4.40 4.27
C ARG A 187 11.76 3.44 4.14
N GLN A 188 12.34 3.00 5.26
CA GLN A 188 13.48 2.08 5.26
C GLN A 188 13.17 0.74 4.58
N ILE A 189 11.96 0.20 4.80
CA ILE A 189 11.51 -1.03 4.14
C ILE A 189 11.46 -0.84 2.62
N LEU A 190 10.85 0.24 2.15
CA LEU A 190 10.71 0.48 0.70
C LEU A 190 12.05 0.78 0.03
N GLU A 191 12.97 1.49 0.70
CA GLU A 191 14.36 1.69 0.23
C GLU A 191 15.11 0.36 0.12
N THR A 192 14.97 -0.50 1.14
CA THR A 192 15.57 -1.85 1.16
C THR A 192 15.01 -2.72 0.04
N TRP A 193 13.72 -2.57 -0.27
CA TRP A 193 13.07 -3.21 -1.39
C TRP A 193 13.26 -2.45 -2.71
N HIS A 194 14.17 -1.48 -2.82
CA HIS A 194 14.47 -0.77 -4.07
C HIS A 194 13.22 -0.27 -4.81
N PHE A 195 12.20 0.21 -4.07
CA PHE A 195 11.07 0.89 -4.69
C PHE A 195 11.51 2.26 -5.21
N PRO A 196 10.85 2.79 -6.26
CA PRO A 196 11.13 4.14 -6.76
C PRO A 196 10.95 5.20 -5.66
N ASP A 197 11.76 6.26 -5.70
CA ASP A 197 11.72 7.37 -4.73
C ASP A 197 10.31 7.96 -4.55
N THR A 198 9.52 7.99 -5.64
CA THR A 198 8.13 8.48 -5.64
C THR A 198 7.21 7.64 -4.75
N LEU A 199 7.48 6.34 -4.58
CA LEU A 199 6.73 5.46 -3.67
C LEU A 199 7.37 5.40 -2.29
N VAL A 200 8.71 5.50 -2.20
CA VAL A 200 9.44 5.59 -0.92
C VAL A 200 9.02 6.82 -0.10
N ALA A 201 8.72 7.94 -0.76
CA ALA A 201 8.24 9.16 -0.12
C ALA A 201 6.89 9.01 0.58
N VAL A 202 6.04 8.07 0.12
CA VAL A 202 4.66 7.89 0.60
C VAL A 202 4.59 7.60 2.10
N PRO A 203 5.17 6.51 2.64
CA PRO A 203 5.10 6.23 4.08
C PRO A 203 5.71 7.36 4.92
N ALA A 204 6.71 8.07 4.40
CA ALA A 204 7.38 9.15 5.12
C ALA A 204 6.51 10.40 5.32
N HIS A 205 5.61 10.69 4.36
CA HIS A 205 4.92 11.98 4.28
C HIS A 205 3.39 11.89 4.22
N CYS A 206 2.79 10.71 4.05
CA CYS A 206 1.34 10.54 3.95
C CYS A 206 0.55 10.81 5.24
N GLY A 207 1.18 11.34 6.29
CA GLY A 207 0.55 11.88 7.50
C GLY A 207 0.94 13.33 7.79
N ASP A 208 1.64 14.00 6.88
CA ASP A 208 2.05 15.39 7.00
C ASP A 208 1.07 16.29 6.24
N LEU A 209 0.23 17.02 6.97
CA LEU A 209 -0.77 17.94 6.40
C LEU A 209 -0.14 19.12 5.65
N ASP A 210 1.11 19.45 5.98
CA ASP A 210 1.84 20.57 5.38
C ASP A 210 2.75 20.12 4.22
N TYR A 211 2.67 18.84 3.83
CA TYR A 211 3.46 18.31 2.73
C TYR A 211 3.26 19.10 1.42
N ASP A 212 4.37 19.49 0.81
CA ASP A 212 4.38 20.12 -0.50
C ASP A 212 5.51 19.58 -1.40
N GLY A 213 5.19 18.56 -2.20
CA GLY A 213 6.08 17.97 -3.21
C GLY A 213 6.25 18.78 -4.51
N GLY A 214 5.63 19.97 -4.63
CA GLY A 214 5.67 20.82 -5.83
C GLY A 214 4.29 21.13 -6.43
N GLU A 215 4.28 21.72 -7.64
CA GLU A 215 3.07 22.30 -8.25
C GLU A 215 1.99 21.28 -8.63
N ARG A 216 2.36 20.03 -8.96
CA ARG A 216 1.44 18.98 -9.37
C ARG A 216 1.28 17.96 -8.25
N ALA A 217 0.09 17.39 -8.14
CA ALA A 217 -0.17 16.30 -7.21
C ALA A 217 0.77 15.12 -7.48
N ASP A 218 1.40 14.58 -6.44
CA ASP A 218 2.16 13.33 -6.50
C ASP A 218 1.44 12.20 -5.75
N TYR A 219 2.10 11.04 -5.62
CA TYR A 219 1.50 9.91 -4.89
C TYR A 219 1.34 10.17 -3.39
N VAL A 220 2.14 11.05 -2.78
CA VAL A 220 1.98 11.43 -1.37
C VAL A 220 0.70 12.23 -1.21
N ASP A 221 0.47 13.24 -2.06
CA ASP A 221 -0.76 14.05 -2.04
C ASP A 221 -2.02 13.17 -2.17
N ILE A 222 -2.00 12.23 -3.12
CA ILE A 222 -3.11 11.30 -3.38
C ILE A 222 -3.39 10.41 -2.16
N VAL A 223 -2.35 9.80 -1.59
CA VAL A 223 -2.50 8.91 -0.44
C VAL A 223 -2.89 9.69 0.82
N LEU A 224 -2.39 10.91 1.00
CA LEU A 224 -2.78 11.79 2.11
C LEU A 224 -4.29 12.09 2.08
N ILE A 225 -4.82 12.51 0.93
CA ILE A 225 -6.26 12.74 0.77
C ILE A 225 -7.04 11.44 1.01
N ALA A 226 -6.59 10.32 0.44
CA ALA A 226 -7.26 9.04 0.63
C ALA A 226 -7.32 8.63 2.12
N ARG A 227 -6.24 8.81 2.88
CA ARG A 227 -6.22 8.56 4.33
C ARG A 227 -7.15 9.47 5.10
N LEU A 228 -7.17 10.78 4.79
CA LEU A 228 -8.08 11.74 5.42
C LEU A 228 -9.55 11.37 5.20
N GLN A 229 -9.87 10.84 4.02
CA GLN A 229 -11.23 10.43 3.65
C GLN A 229 -11.64 9.10 4.33
N CYS A 230 -10.69 8.16 4.50
CA CYS A 230 -10.94 6.92 5.23
C CYS A 230 -11.07 7.14 6.74
N ASN A 231 -10.14 7.92 7.32
CA ASN A 231 -10.05 8.14 8.75
C ASN A 231 -9.42 9.52 9.05
N PRO A 232 -10.25 10.58 9.18
CA PRO A 232 -9.77 11.93 9.47
C PRO A 232 -8.96 12.02 10.78
N ASP A 233 -9.29 11.17 11.75
CA ASP A 233 -8.63 11.16 13.06
C ASP A 233 -7.23 10.53 13.03
N ALA A 234 -6.90 9.75 11.98
CA ALA A 234 -5.60 9.10 11.82
C ALA A 234 -4.45 10.10 11.68
N ILE A 235 -4.71 11.28 11.13
CA ILE A 235 -3.69 12.33 10.86
C ILE A 235 -3.66 13.40 11.97
N GLY A 236 -4.32 13.14 13.10
CA GLY A 236 -4.14 13.93 14.31
C GLY A 236 -4.88 15.27 14.32
N GLY A 237 -6.21 15.24 14.17
CA GLY A 237 -7.14 16.26 14.65
C GLY A 237 -6.96 17.72 14.17
N GLY A 238 -6.10 17.95 13.17
CA GLY A 238 -5.85 19.26 12.58
C GLY A 238 -6.93 19.67 11.57
N ASP A 239 -6.92 20.95 11.21
CA ASP A 239 -7.75 21.47 10.11
C ASP A 239 -7.17 21.01 8.77
N TRP A 240 -7.51 19.79 8.38
CA TRP A 240 -7.05 19.14 7.16
C TRP A 240 -7.55 19.81 5.88
N SER A 241 -8.56 20.68 5.97
CA SER A 241 -9.06 21.46 4.82
C SER A 241 -7.99 22.36 4.19
N ARG A 242 -6.93 22.65 4.93
CA ARG A 242 -5.83 23.52 4.52
C ARG A 242 -4.69 22.78 3.83
N ALA A 243 -4.74 21.45 3.76
CA ALA A 243 -3.67 20.66 3.17
C ALA A 243 -3.49 21.02 1.68
N PRO A 244 -2.26 21.35 1.22
CA PRO A 244 -2.00 21.71 -0.18
C PRO A 244 -2.47 20.64 -1.18
N ALA A 245 -2.49 19.38 -0.76
CA ALA A 245 -2.91 18.24 -1.57
C ALA A 245 -4.30 18.45 -2.21
N PHE A 246 -5.29 18.97 -1.48
CA PHE A 246 -6.65 19.19 -2.02
C PHE A 246 -6.64 20.16 -3.21
N ALA A 247 -5.91 21.26 -3.08
CA ALA A 247 -5.78 22.25 -4.15
C ALA A 247 -5.05 21.68 -5.38
N LYS A 248 -4.02 20.84 -5.17
CA LYS A 248 -3.26 20.21 -6.26
C LYS A 248 -4.08 19.17 -7.04
N VAL A 249 -4.89 18.38 -6.34
CA VAL A 249 -5.78 17.38 -6.94
C VAL A 249 -7.02 18.03 -7.56
N GLY A 250 -7.36 19.25 -7.12
CA GLY A 250 -8.52 20.00 -7.60
C GLY A 250 -9.82 19.58 -6.93
N LEU A 251 -9.75 19.15 -5.66
CA LEU A 251 -10.90 18.76 -4.85
C LEU A 251 -11.17 19.81 -3.78
N GLU A 252 -12.46 20.06 -3.55
CA GLU A 252 -12.88 20.78 -2.34
C GLU A 252 -12.78 19.81 -1.15
N PRO A 253 -12.18 20.23 -0.02
CA PRO A 253 -11.99 19.35 1.14
C PRO A 253 -13.29 18.71 1.63
N GLU A 254 -14.41 19.44 1.56
CA GLU A 254 -15.71 18.99 2.03
C GLU A 254 -16.34 17.89 1.16
N VAL A 255 -15.86 17.70 -0.08
CA VAL A 255 -16.38 16.68 -0.98
C VAL A 255 -15.80 15.32 -0.58
N ALA A 256 -16.69 14.41 -0.18
CA ALA A 256 -16.29 13.04 0.06
C ALA A 256 -15.96 12.38 -1.28
N VAL A 257 -14.77 11.77 -1.39
CA VAL A 257 -14.31 11.19 -2.67
C VAL A 257 -15.28 10.11 -3.17
N ILE A 258 -15.95 9.40 -2.25
CA ILE A 258 -16.96 8.39 -2.56
C ILE A 258 -18.24 8.97 -3.19
N GLU A 259 -18.49 10.28 -3.05
CA GLU A 259 -19.66 10.95 -3.62
C GLU A 259 -19.41 11.38 -5.08
N ILE A 260 -18.17 11.29 -5.56
CA ILE A 260 -17.83 11.55 -6.95
C ILE A 260 -18.42 10.41 -7.81
N GLU A 261 -19.14 10.78 -8.87
CA GLU A 261 -19.80 9.83 -9.77
C GLU A 261 -18.81 8.80 -10.33
N GLY A 262 -19.09 7.50 -10.15
CA GLY A 262 -18.25 6.39 -10.61
C GLY A 262 -17.15 5.97 -9.64
N VAL A 263 -16.83 6.77 -8.61
CA VAL A 263 -15.75 6.46 -7.67
C VAL A 263 -16.15 5.40 -6.65
N ALA A 264 -17.40 5.41 -6.18
CA ALA A 264 -17.89 4.39 -5.25
C ALA A 264 -17.82 2.98 -5.86
N GLU A 265 -18.26 2.82 -7.11
CA GLU A 265 -18.21 1.54 -7.81
C GLU A 265 -16.75 1.08 -8.04
N GLU A 266 -15.85 2.02 -8.31
CA GLU A 266 -14.43 1.70 -8.47
C GLU A 266 -13.80 1.25 -7.14
N VAL A 267 -14.11 1.96 -6.05
CA VAL A 267 -13.62 1.61 -4.72
C VAL A 267 -14.07 0.20 -4.35
N GLU A 268 -15.36 -0.10 -4.51
CA GLU A 268 -15.92 -1.42 -4.25
C GLU A 268 -15.23 -2.51 -5.10
N ALA A 269 -14.95 -2.22 -6.38
CA ALA A 269 -14.28 -3.18 -7.26
C ALA A 269 -12.83 -3.47 -6.83
N VAL A 270 -12.07 -2.46 -6.38
CA VAL A 270 -10.71 -2.64 -5.86
C VAL A 270 -10.73 -3.39 -4.52
N GLU A 271 -11.66 -3.06 -3.64
CA GLU A 271 -11.84 -3.76 -2.36
C GLU A 271 -12.14 -5.24 -2.57
N GLN A 272 -13.08 -5.57 -3.48
CA GLN A 272 -13.37 -6.95 -3.83
C GLN A 272 -12.15 -7.66 -4.43
N MET A 273 -11.37 -6.97 -5.26
CA MET A 273 -10.15 -7.52 -5.85
C MET A 273 -9.09 -7.89 -4.81
N LEU A 274 -8.87 -7.04 -3.80
CA LEU A 274 -7.82 -7.22 -2.78
C LEU A 274 -8.30 -8.10 -1.60
N SER A 275 -9.61 -8.18 -1.38
CA SER A 275 -10.20 -8.94 -0.26
C SER A 275 -10.18 -10.47 -0.46
N VAL A 276 -9.97 -10.97 -1.69
CA VAL A 276 -9.98 -12.42 -2.03
C VAL A 276 -8.65 -13.14 -1.76
#